data_AF-A0AAU9JX18-F1
#
_entry.id   AF-A0AAU9JX18-F1
#
_cell.length_a   1.000
_cell.length_b   1.000
_cell.length_c   1.000
_cell.angle_alpha   90.00
_cell.angle_beta   90.00
_cell.angle_gamma   90.00
#
_symmetry.space_group_name_H-M   'P 1'
#
loop_
_entity.id
_entity.type
_entity.pdbx_description
1 polymer ?
#
loop_
_entity_poly.entity_id
_entity_poly.type
_entity_poly.pdbx_seq_one_letter_code
_entity_poly.pdbx_strand_id
1 'polypeptide(L)'
;MPIEAPITSSIMVHRDRLPHLRDPNEKINIWKVVKESIGQELSKITVPVYFNEPLSFIQRWAEDLTYNEFLLRAADHPDPRYRLALVSSFAITSYTTSEWRTMKPFNPLLGETFELEQDGFRLLLEQVSHHPPISALHCEHEEYIFWASVQVRTTFKATHLLVESQTKYHLILKPHNDHFVWNKPQTRVHNIIFGKIWVEHNGVVDVKNLENGDFAKVNWKRTGWFSKKATEVSGSVYDCYGSEHYKLEGTWNKGVDIVNNRTGEVSEAWRVYPFPEKKIA
;
A
#
# COMPACT_ATOMS: atom_id res chain seq x y z
N MET A 1 14.51 34.73 -29.86
CA MET A 1 14.90 33.32 -29.70
C MET A 1 13.70 32.48 -30.10
N PRO A 2 13.82 31.52 -31.03
CA PRO A 2 12.70 30.68 -31.42
C PRO A 2 12.27 29.82 -30.23
N ILE A 3 10.96 29.76 -29.99
CA ILE A 3 10.31 28.85 -29.05
C ILE A 3 10.49 27.45 -29.63
N GLU A 4 11.23 26.59 -28.95
CA GLU A 4 11.37 25.19 -29.34
C GLU A 4 10.00 24.50 -29.32
N ALA A 5 9.76 23.70 -30.36
CA ALA A 5 8.53 22.96 -30.57
C ALA A 5 8.25 21.96 -29.41
N PRO A 6 6.99 21.50 -29.25
CA PRO A 6 6.63 20.59 -28.16
C PRO A 6 7.47 19.33 -28.23
N ILE A 7 8.03 18.92 -27.10
CA ILE A 7 8.68 17.63 -26.93
C ILE A 7 7.66 16.56 -27.35
N THR A 8 7.87 15.97 -28.53
CA THR A 8 7.13 14.79 -28.97
C THR A 8 7.23 13.75 -27.86
N SER A 9 6.10 13.26 -27.37
CA SER A 9 6.03 12.25 -26.30
C SER A 9 6.81 11.01 -26.75
N SER A 10 8.09 10.93 -26.38
CA SER A 10 8.88 9.73 -26.57
C SER A 10 8.22 8.64 -25.74
N ILE A 11 7.83 7.53 -26.35
CA ILE A 11 7.39 6.34 -25.64
C ILE A 11 8.52 5.96 -24.68
N MET A 12 8.33 6.22 -23.38
CA MET A 12 9.32 5.91 -22.36
C MET A 12 9.36 4.39 -22.20
N VAL A 13 10.46 3.76 -22.62
CA VAL A 13 10.64 2.32 -22.43
C VAL A 13 11.18 2.09 -21.02
N HIS A 14 10.32 1.58 -20.13
CA HIS A 14 10.73 1.21 -18.77
C HIS A 14 11.51 -0.11 -18.78
N ARG A 15 12.52 -0.24 -17.91
CA ARG A 15 13.27 -1.50 -17.72
C ARG A 15 12.35 -2.61 -17.22
N ASP A 16 12.56 -3.83 -17.69
CA ASP A 16 11.81 -5.03 -17.25
C ASP A 16 12.53 -5.85 -16.18
N ARG A 17 13.80 -5.53 -15.88
CA ARG A 17 14.65 -6.30 -14.95
C ARG A 17 15.75 -5.45 -14.30
N LEU A 18 16.33 -5.98 -13.22
CA LEU A 18 17.54 -5.45 -12.60
C LEU A 18 18.80 -6.12 -13.18
N PRO A 19 19.98 -5.47 -13.14
CA PRO A 19 21.23 -6.07 -13.59
C PRO A 19 21.63 -7.33 -12.81
N HIS A 20 21.24 -7.43 -11.55
CA HIS A 20 21.51 -8.58 -10.69
C HIS A 20 20.32 -8.86 -9.77
N LEU A 21 20.00 -10.14 -9.56
CA LEU A 21 18.94 -10.60 -8.67
C LEU A 21 19.57 -11.26 -7.44
N ARG A 22 18.97 -11.05 -6.28
CA ARG A 22 19.35 -11.78 -5.06
C ARG A 22 19.07 -13.28 -5.26
N ASP A 23 20.00 -14.13 -4.83
CA ASP A 23 19.78 -15.58 -4.79
C ASP A 23 18.61 -15.89 -3.82
N PRO A 24 17.51 -16.51 -4.28
CA PRO A 24 16.39 -16.86 -3.41
C PRO A 24 16.76 -17.84 -2.29
N ASN A 25 17.92 -18.51 -2.37
CA ASN A 25 18.43 -19.42 -1.35
C ASN A 25 19.40 -18.76 -0.37
N GLU A 26 19.75 -17.49 -0.57
CA GLU A 26 20.64 -16.75 0.33
C GLU A 26 20.02 -16.65 1.74
N LYS A 27 20.68 -17.25 2.73
CA LYS A 27 20.22 -17.25 4.13
C LYS A 27 20.83 -16.09 4.90
N ILE A 28 20.00 -15.10 5.24
CA ILE A 28 20.40 -13.96 6.06
C ILE A 28 20.13 -14.28 7.54
N ASN A 29 21.19 -14.25 8.37
CA ASN A 29 21.05 -14.46 9.81
C ASN A 29 20.60 -13.16 10.51
N ILE A 30 19.28 -12.95 10.54
CA ILE A 30 18.64 -11.78 11.17
C ILE A 30 18.90 -11.71 12.67
N TRP A 31 18.98 -12.87 13.35
CA TRP A 31 19.16 -12.96 14.80
C TRP A 31 20.40 -12.20 15.29
N LYS A 32 21.49 -12.22 14.52
CA LYS A 32 22.71 -11.47 14.86
C LYS A 32 22.47 -9.97 15.07
N VAL A 33 21.49 -9.39 14.39
CA VAL A 33 21.18 -7.96 14.43
C VAL A 33 20.08 -7.65 15.45
N VAL A 34 19.01 -8.45 15.48
CA VAL A 34 17.82 -8.13 16.29
C VAL A 34 17.94 -8.53 17.77
N LYS A 35 18.86 -9.45 18.14
CA LYS A 35 19.00 -9.95 19.52
C LYS A 35 19.30 -8.84 20.55
N GLU A 36 20.04 -7.81 20.14
CA GLU A 36 20.41 -6.67 20.99
C GLU A 36 19.31 -5.59 21.03
N SER A 37 18.29 -5.75 20.17
CA SER A 37 17.23 -4.76 19.93
C SER A 37 15.87 -5.17 20.53
N ILE A 38 15.83 -6.23 21.34
CA ILE A 38 14.59 -6.76 21.90
C ILE A 38 13.91 -5.69 22.76
N GLY A 39 12.66 -5.35 22.43
CA GLY A 39 11.88 -4.33 23.12
C GLY A 39 12.19 -2.88 22.72
N GLN A 40 13.18 -2.67 21.84
CA GLN A 40 13.52 -1.35 21.29
C GLN A 40 12.83 -1.10 19.94
N GLU A 41 12.80 0.17 19.54
CA GLU A 41 12.33 0.57 18.21
C GLU A 41 13.41 0.31 17.16
N LEU A 42 13.15 -0.54 16.17
CA LEU A 42 14.15 -0.99 15.19
C LEU A 42 14.64 0.12 14.25
N SER A 43 13.88 1.22 14.10
CA SER A 43 14.29 2.38 13.30
C SER A 43 15.60 3.01 13.81
N LYS A 44 15.97 2.74 15.06
CA LYS A 44 17.19 3.23 15.71
C LYS A 44 18.38 2.27 15.62
N ILE A 45 18.20 1.09 15.00
CA ILE A 45 19.26 0.10 14.84
C ILE A 45 19.73 0.04 13.38
N THR A 46 21.04 0.18 13.20
CA THR A 46 21.69 0.03 11.90
C THR A 46 21.62 -1.43 11.46
N VAL A 47 20.83 -1.70 10.42
CA VAL A 47 20.82 -3.01 9.77
C VAL A 47 21.86 -3.03 8.64
N PRO A 48 22.61 -4.13 8.46
CA PRO A 48 23.47 -4.30 7.31
C PRO A 48 22.72 -4.19 5.98
N VAL A 49 23.38 -3.69 4.93
CA VAL A 49 22.76 -3.43 3.62
C VAL A 49 22.10 -4.65 2.96
N TYR A 50 22.58 -5.86 3.24
CA TYR A 50 21.99 -7.09 2.70
C TYR A 50 20.59 -7.40 3.29
N PHE A 51 20.15 -6.69 4.34
CA PHE A 51 18.76 -6.70 4.79
C PHE A 51 17.83 -5.80 3.98
N ASN A 52 18.40 -4.97 3.09
CA ASN A 52 17.61 -4.05 2.31
C ASN A 52 17.16 -4.64 0.98
N GLU A 53 16.02 -4.16 0.51
CA GLU A 53 15.67 -4.19 -0.91
C GLU A 53 16.18 -2.91 -1.59
N PRO A 54 16.41 -2.92 -2.92
CA PRO A 54 16.99 -1.78 -3.63
C PRO A 54 15.97 -0.66 -3.91
N LEU A 55 15.13 -0.33 -2.92
CA LEU A 55 14.23 0.82 -2.92
C LEU A 55 14.26 1.50 -1.54
N SER A 56 14.12 2.82 -1.51
CA SER A 56 13.86 3.55 -0.26
C SER A 56 12.38 3.53 0.10
N PHE A 57 12.04 3.90 1.34
CA PHE A 57 10.63 3.95 1.77
C PHE A 57 9.78 4.89 0.90
N ILE A 58 10.32 6.03 0.46
CA ILE A 58 9.57 6.95 -0.43
C ILE A 58 9.25 6.32 -1.78
N GLN A 59 10.13 5.47 -2.32
CA GLN A 59 9.83 4.69 -3.53
C GLN A 59 8.77 3.60 -3.26
N ARG A 60 8.76 2.98 -2.08
CA ARG A 60 7.72 2.00 -1.71
C ARG A 60 6.35 2.64 -1.57
N TRP A 61 6.25 3.87 -1.06
CA TRP A 61 4.98 4.56 -0.97
C TRP A 61 4.47 5.03 -2.33
N ALA A 62 5.34 5.26 -3.31
CA ALA A 62 4.88 5.48 -4.68
C ALA A 62 4.11 4.28 -5.25
N GLU A 63 4.42 3.06 -4.81
CA GLU A 63 3.70 1.86 -5.22
C GLU A 63 2.27 1.78 -4.69
N ASP A 64 1.86 2.65 -3.73
CA ASP A 64 0.45 2.77 -3.33
C ASP A 64 -0.44 3.18 -4.53
N LEU A 65 0.14 3.81 -5.57
CA LEU A 65 -0.55 4.22 -6.81
C LEU A 65 -0.44 3.19 -7.95
N THR A 66 0.10 1.99 -7.70
CA THR A 66 0.22 0.92 -8.73
C THR A 66 -1.12 0.60 -9.40
N TYR A 67 -2.21 0.72 -8.63
CA TYR A 67 -3.56 0.41 -9.07
C TYR A 67 -4.45 1.67 -9.15
N ASN A 68 -3.91 2.78 -9.66
CA ASN A 68 -4.61 4.07 -9.70
C ASN A 68 -5.86 4.06 -10.61
N GLU A 69 -5.99 3.09 -11.53
CA GLU A 69 -7.15 2.96 -12.42
C GLU A 69 -8.47 2.77 -11.64
N PHE A 70 -8.40 2.27 -10.40
CA PHE A 70 -9.58 2.19 -9.53
C PHE A 70 -10.04 3.54 -9.01
N LEU A 71 -9.13 4.50 -8.89
CA LEU A 71 -9.47 5.90 -8.58
C LEU A 71 -10.18 6.54 -9.77
N LEU A 72 -9.74 6.24 -10.99
CA LEU A 72 -10.38 6.71 -12.23
C LEU A 72 -11.77 6.10 -12.39
N ARG A 73 -11.92 4.77 -12.18
CA ARG A 73 -13.22 4.11 -12.15
C ARG A 73 -14.14 4.69 -11.08
N ALA A 74 -13.60 5.08 -9.92
CA ALA A 74 -14.38 5.74 -8.89
C ALA A 74 -14.81 7.14 -9.33
N ALA A 75 -13.91 7.94 -9.92
CA ALA A 75 -14.22 9.29 -10.40
C ALA A 75 -15.33 9.33 -11.47
N ASP A 76 -15.44 8.27 -12.29
CA ASP A 76 -16.47 8.14 -13.34
C ASP A 76 -17.82 7.59 -12.83
N HIS A 77 -17.87 7.03 -11.61
CA HIS A 77 -19.04 6.28 -11.16
C HIS A 77 -20.09 7.15 -10.44
N PRO A 78 -21.38 7.12 -10.85
CA PRO A 78 -22.40 8.03 -10.31
C PRO A 78 -22.81 7.74 -8.85
N ASP A 79 -22.79 6.47 -8.42
CA ASP A 79 -23.17 6.09 -7.05
C ASP A 79 -22.04 6.36 -6.03
N PRO A 80 -22.21 7.27 -5.06
CA PRO A 80 -21.22 7.56 -4.03
C PRO A 80 -20.81 6.34 -3.19
N ARG A 81 -21.72 5.38 -2.98
CA ARG A 81 -21.41 4.18 -2.18
C ARG A 81 -20.57 3.20 -2.97
N TYR A 82 -20.80 3.09 -4.28
CA TYR A 82 -19.93 2.30 -5.14
C TYR A 82 -18.55 2.96 -5.31
N ARG A 83 -18.47 4.29 -5.39
CA ARG A 83 -17.18 5.01 -5.33
C ARG A 83 -16.41 4.69 -4.05
N LEU A 84 -17.09 4.73 -2.91
CA LEU A 84 -16.50 4.33 -1.64
C LEU A 84 -16.04 2.86 -1.62
N ALA A 85 -16.77 1.95 -2.27
CA ALA A 85 -16.37 0.55 -2.43
C ALA A 85 -15.08 0.40 -3.27
N LEU A 86 -14.95 1.16 -4.36
CA LEU A 86 -13.75 1.20 -5.20
C LEU A 86 -12.55 1.81 -4.47
N VAL A 87 -12.74 2.91 -3.74
CA VAL A 87 -11.67 3.55 -2.95
C VAL A 87 -11.23 2.62 -1.80
N SER A 88 -12.17 1.92 -1.17
CA SER A 88 -11.85 0.94 -0.13
C SER A 88 -11.09 -0.25 -0.69
N SER A 89 -11.44 -0.68 -1.91
CA SER A 89 -10.70 -1.70 -2.66
C SER A 89 -9.29 -1.25 -3.02
N PHE A 90 -9.12 0.01 -3.47
CA PHE A 90 -7.82 0.63 -3.72
C PHE A 90 -6.95 0.67 -2.45
N ALA A 91 -7.50 1.01 -1.29
CA ALA A 91 -6.73 1.01 -0.04
C ALA A 91 -6.11 -0.37 0.28
N ILE A 92 -6.75 -1.47 -0.14
CA ILE A 92 -6.24 -2.84 0.04
C ILE A 92 -5.05 -3.12 -0.88
N THR A 93 -5.03 -2.60 -2.10
CA THR A 93 -4.03 -2.94 -3.12
C THR A 93 -2.59 -2.57 -2.71
N SER A 94 -2.45 -1.54 -1.87
CA SER A 94 -1.17 -1.10 -1.28
C SER A 94 -0.39 -2.21 -0.56
N TYR A 95 -1.07 -3.29 -0.16
CA TYR A 95 -0.48 -4.42 0.56
C TYR A 95 -0.10 -5.63 -0.30
N THR A 96 -0.51 -5.66 -1.58
CA THR A 96 -0.27 -6.79 -2.48
C THR A 96 1.21 -7.20 -2.56
N THR A 97 2.12 -6.22 -2.59
CA THR A 97 3.56 -6.45 -2.74
C THR A 97 4.20 -7.08 -1.49
N SER A 98 3.52 -7.03 -0.34
CA SER A 98 3.99 -7.59 0.93
C SER A 98 4.09 -9.12 0.94
N GLU A 99 3.37 -9.81 0.04
CA GLU A 99 3.44 -11.27 -0.10
C GLU A 99 4.86 -11.72 -0.52
N TRP A 100 5.53 -10.91 -1.34
CA TRP A 100 6.78 -11.28 -1.99
C TRP A 100 7.99 -10.46 -1.52
N ARG A 101 7.75 -9.31 -0.88
CA ARG A 101 8.79 -8.35 -0.49
C ARG A 101 8.85 -8.22 1.03
N THR A 102 9.68 -9.08 1.64
CA THR A 102 9.87 -9.16 3.09
C THR A 102 11.13 -8.43 3.59
N MET A 103 11.89 -7.83 2.68
CA MET A 103 13.12 -7.10 2.99
C MET A 103 12.82 -5.65 3.33
N LYS A 104 13.71 -5.01 4.10
CA LYS A 104 13.48 -3.65 4.58
C LYS A 104 13.84 -2.61 3.50
N PRO A 105 12.99 -1.63 3.20
CA PRO A 105 13.40 -0.51 2.36
C PRO A 105 14.55 0.29 2.99
N PHE A 106 15.33 1.00 2.17
CA PHE A 106 16.27 1.99 2.68
C PHE A 106 15.52 3.09 3.45
N ASN A 107 16.08 3.51 4.59
CA ASN A 107 15.56 4.67 5.30
C ASN A 107 15.99 5.93 4.54
N PRO A 108 15.07 6.74 4.02
CA PRO A 108 15.44 7.93 3.27
C PRO A 108 16.24 8.92 4.13
N LEU A 109 17.12 9.68 3.50
CA LEU A 109 17.78 10.82 4.14
C LEU A 109 16.77 11.96 4.37
N LEU A 110 17.03 12.82 5.36
CA LEU A 110 16.24 14.06 5.51
C LEU A 110 16.39 14.91 4.24
N GLY A 111 15.27 15.30 3.63
CA GLY A 111 15.23 16.02 2.36
C GLY A 111 15.45 15.15 1.12
N GLU A 112 15.57 13.82 1.25
CA GLU A 112 15.53 12.93 0.09
C GLU A 112 14.15 13.03 -0.59
N THR A 113 14.15 13.16 -1.91
CA THR A 113 12.95 13.26 -2.73
C THR A 113 12.84 12.12 -3.73
N PHE A 114 11.62 11.83 -4.17
CA PHE A 114 11.33 10.94 -5.28
C PHE A 114 10.16 11.49 -6.08
N GLU A 115 10.30 11.53 -7.40
CA GLU A 115 9.25 11.96 -8.32
C GLU A 115 8.90 10.85 -9.31
N LEU A 116 7.62 10.79 -9.70
CA LEU A 116 7.11 9.83 -10.68
C LEU A 116 5.98 10.48 -11.48
N GLU A 117 6.10 10.45 -12.81
CA GLU A 117 5.01 10.78 -13.73
C GLU A 117 4.67 9.53 -14.54
N GLN A 118 3.47 9.00 -14.36
CA GLN A 118 3.00 7.79 -15.01
C GLN A 118 1.47 7.80 -15.07
N ASP A 119 0.86 7.18 -16.08
CA ASP A 119 -0.60 6.99 -16.16
C ASP A 119 -1.41 8.30 -15.95
N GLY A 120 -0.86 9.44 -16.41
CA GLY A 120 -1.47 10.76 -16.29
C GLY A 120 -1.32 11.45 -14.92
N PHE A 121 -0.80 10.76 -13.90
CA PHE A 121 -0.56 11.36 -12.59
C PHE A 121 0.88 11.87 -12.45
N ARG A 122 1.06 12.90 -11.62
CA ARG A 122 2.36 13.40 -11.17
C ARG A 122 2.45 13.27 -9.66
N LEU A 123 3.49 12.58 -9.19
CA LEU A 123 3.71 12.26 -7.79
C LEU A 123 5.04 12.86 -7.32
N LEU A 124 5.03 13.49 -6.15
CA LEU A 124 6.21 13.93 -5.43
C LEU A 124 6.18 13.36 -4.01
N LEU A 125 7.31 12.81 -3.57
CA LEU A 125 7.55 12.42 -2.19
C LEU A 125 8.80 13.09 -1.63
N GLU A 126 8.75 13.41 -0.34
CA GLU A 126 9.88 13.96 0.39
C GLU A 126 9.93 13.40 1.82
N GLN A 127 11.13 13.02 2.28
CA GLN A 127 11.37 12.73 3.69
C GLN A 127 11.54 14.02 4.48
N VAL A 128 10.44 14.52 5.04
CA VAL A 128 10.35 15.82 5.73
C VAL A 128 10.84 15.82 7.19
N SER A 129 11.06 14.65 7.79
CA SER A 129 11.63 14.53 9.14
C SER A 129 12.41 13.22 9.29
N HIS A 130 13.51 13.23 10.04
CA HIS A 130 14.32 12.04 10.33
C HIS A 130 14.08 11.46 11.74
N HIS A 131 13.77 12.32 12.72
CA HIS A 131 13.54 11.93 14.11
C HIS A 131 12.30 12.66 14.67
N PRO A 132 11.10 12.04 14.61
CA PRO A 132 10.81 10.72 14.03
C PRO A 132 10.86 10.73 12.49
N PRO A 133 11.03 9.56 11.83
CA PRO A 133 11.01 9.47 10.38
C PRO A 133 9.59 9.72 9.85
N ILE A 134 9.42 10.81 9.11
CA ILE A 134 8.15 11.19 8.47
C ILE A 134 8.45 11.51 7.01
N SER A 135 7.62 10.96 6.12
CA SER A 135 7.57 11.36 4.71
C SER A 135 6.23 11.98 4.36
N ALA A 136 6.25 12.94 3.44
CA ALA A 136 5.08 13.49 2.80
C ALA A 136 4.98 12.94 1.37
N LEU A 137 3.76 12.69 0.91
CA LEU A 137 3.46 12.36 -0.48
C LEU A 137 2.34 13.26 -0.99
N HIS A 138 2.46 13.72 -2.23
CA HIS A 138 1.42 14.48 -2.93
C HIS A 138 1.37 14.05 -4.40
N CYS A 139 0.20 13.68 -4.85
CA CYS A 139 -0.07 13.18 -6.19
C CYS A 139 -1.25 13.95 -6.79
N GLU A 140 -1.08 14.39 -8.03
CA GLU A 140 -2.12 15.05 -8.81
C GLU A 140 -2.36 14.29 -10.12
N HIS A 141 -3.63 14.03 -10.40
CA HIS A 141 -4.15 13.56 -11.68
C HIS A 141 -5.23 14.55 -12.14
N GLU A 142 -5.69 14.51 -13.40
CA GLU A 142 -6.82 15.32 -13.86
C GLU A 142 -8.07 15.09 -13.00
N GLU A 143 -8.38 13.83 -12.69
CA GLU A 143 -9.57 13.38 -11.96
C GLU A 143 -9.45 13.37 -10.41
N TYR A 144 -8.24 13.37 -9.85
CA TYR A 144 -8.07 13.21 -8.40
C TYR A 144 -6.85 13.92 -7.82
N ILE A 145 -6.86 14.11 -6.50
CA ILE A 145 -5.70 14.55 -5.70
C ILE A 145 -5.52 13.54 -4.56
N PHE A 146 -4.31 13.02 -4.39
CA PHE A 146 -3.99 12.01 -3.38
C PHE A 146 -2.77 12.41 -2.58
N TRP A 147 -2.88 12.44 -1.24
CA TRP A 147 -1.77 12.86 -0.38
C TRP A 147 -1.83 12.19 0.98
N ALA A 148 -0.68 12.16 1.66
CA ALA A 148 -0.57 11.69 3.03
C ALA A 148 0.72 12.19 3.68
N SER A 149 0.74 12.12 5.02
CA SER A 149 1.96 12.12 5.81
C SER A 149 2.11 10.76 6.48
N VAL A 150 3.25 10.10 6.24
CA VAL A 150 3.49 8.72 6.62
C VAL A 150 4.61 8.67 7.66
N GLN A 151 4.28 8.23 8.87
CA GLN A 151 5.23 7.85 9.90
C GLN A 151 5.10 6.37 10.20
N VAL A 152 6.16 5.58 9.97
CA VAL A 152 6.18 4.16 10.30
C VAL A 152 7.00 3.92 11.56
N ARG A 153 6.41 3.22 12.52
CA ARG A 153 7.10 2.70 13.71
C ARG A 153 7.22 1.20 13.61
N THR A 154 8.36 0.69 14.06
CA THR A 154 8.68 -0.73 13.93
C THR A 154 9.30 -1.24 15.22
N THR A 155 8.61 -2.19 15.87
CA THR A 155 8.99 -2.71 17.19
C THR A 155 9.21 -4.22 17.13
N PHE A 156 10.40 -4.68 17.53
CA PHE A 156 10.65 -6.11 17.66
C PHE A 156 9.93 -6.67 18.89
N LYS A 157 8.92 -7.51 18.68
CA LYS A 157 8.32 -8.35 19.71
C LYS A 157 9.04 -9.69 19.65
N ALA A 158 9.30 -10.34 20.80
CA ALA A 158 10.17 -11.51 20.92
C ALA A 158 10.14 -12.54 19.76
N THR A 159 8.98 -12.76 19.14
CA THR A 159 8.78 -13.69 18.01
C THR A 159 8.55 -13.05 16.63
N HIS A 160 8.21 -11.77 16.55
CA HIS A 160 7.77 -11.11 15.31
C HIS A 160 8.06 -9.61 15.31
N LEU A 161 8.11 -9.02 14.13
CA LEU A 161 8.22 -7.59 13.98
C LEU A 161 6.84 -6.97 13.90
N LEU A 162 6.56 -6.00 14.75
CA LEU A 162 5.34 -5.21 14.70
C LEU A 162 5.60 -3.93 13.92
N VAL A 163 4.85 -3.70 12.85
CA VAL A 163 4.92 -2.50 12.01
C VAL A 163 3.59 -1.75 12.12
N GLU A 164 3.66 -0.51 12.59
CA GLU A 164 2.52 0.36 12.83
C GLU A 164 2.73 1.68 12.07
N SER A 165 1.70 2.09 11.32
CA SER A 165 1.74 3.34 10.55
C SER A 165 0.88 4.39 11.24
N GLN A 166 1.48 5.51 11.61
CA GLN A 166 0.78 6.74 11.95
C GLN A 166 0.64 7.53 10.66
N THR A 167 -0.49 7.32 9.98
CA THR A 167 -0.72 7.85 8.64
C THR A 167 -2.20 8.08 8.45
N LYS A 168 -2.54 9.20 7.82
CA LYS A 168 -3.86 9.44 7.26
C LYS A 168 -3.69 9.74 5.78
N TYR A 169 -4.20 8.86 4.94
CA TYR A 169 -4.33 9.08 3.51
C TYR A 169 -5.55 9.94 3.25
N HIS A 170 -5.42 10.78 2.24
CA HIS A 170 -6.47 11.64 1.75
C HIS A 170 -6.57 11.49 0.24
N LEU A 171 -7.81 11.41 -0.25
CA LEU A 171 -8.11 11.35 -1.67
C LEU A 171 -9.29 12.29 -1.94
N ILE A 172 -9.13 13.20 -2.89
CA ILE A 172 -10.22 13.96 -3.48
C ILE A 172 -10.52 13.39 -4.86
N LEU A 173 -11.77 13.00 -5.11
CA LEU A 173 -12.27 12.75 -6.46
C LEU A 173 -12.92 14.03 -6.98
N LYS A 174 -12.29 14.70 -7.94
CA LYS A 174 -12.68 16.05 -8.38
C LYS A 174 -14.08 16.13 -8.99
N PRO A 175 -14.54 15.18 -9.84
CA PRO A 175 -15.86 15.26 -10.46
C PRO A 175 -17.04 15.33 -9.47
N HIS A 176 -16.85 14.75 -8.29
CA HIS A 176 -17.88 14.65 -7.26
C HIS A 176 -17.58 15.47 -6.00
N ASN A 177 -16.38 16.08 -5.95
CA ASN A 177 -15.84 16.73 -4.76
C ASN A 177 -15.80 15.81 -3.53
N ASP A 178 -15.76 14.49 -3.68
CA ASP A 178 -15.68 13.58 -2.53
C ASP A 178 -14.32 13.67 -1.86
N HIS A 179 -14.29 13.66 -0.52
CA HIS A 179 -13.05 13.62 0.24
C HIS A 179 -12.96 12.36 1.09
N PHE A 180 -12.20 11.38 0.63
CA PHE A 180 -11.96 10.13 1.35
C PHE A 180 -10.76 10.22 2.27
N VAL A 181 -10.87 9.62 3.46
CA VAL A 181 -9.76 9.45 4.40
C VAL A 181 -9.71 8.03 4.98
N TRP A 182 -8.50 7.49 5.13
CA TRP A 182 -8.28 6.20 5.78
C TRP A 182 -6.88 6.09 6.39
N ASN A 183 -6.71 5.11 7.27
CA ASN A 183 -5.42 4.73 7.86
C ASN A 183 -4.99 3.37 7.31
N LYS A 184 -3.77 2.95 7.66
CA LYS A 184 -3.21 1.64 7.28
C LYS A 184 -3.42 0.58 8.38
N PRO A 185 -3.68 -0.71 8.05
CA PRO A 185 -3.74 -1.78 9.04
C PRO A 185 -2.39 -2.01 9.73
N GLN A 186 -2.44 -2.66 10.89
CA GLN A 186 -1.24 -3.14 11.57
C GLN A 186 -0.64 -4.31 10.79
N THR A 187 0.69 -4.33 10.69
CA THR A 187 1.42 -5.41 10.00
C THR A 187 2.32 -6.17 10.97
N ARG A 188 2.35 -7.50 10.84
CA ARG A 188 3.24 -8.40 11.59
C ARG A 188 4.13 -9.15 10.62
N VAL A 189 5.43 -9.08 10.84
CA VAL A 189 6.41 -9.88 10.09
C VAL A 189 6.85 -11.03 10.99
N HIS A 190 6.43 -12.24 10.63
CA HIS A 190 6.68 -13.45 11.39
C HIS A 190 7.99 -14.11 10.98
N ASN A 191 8.48 -15.02 11.83
CA ASN A 191 9.64 -15.87 11.54
C ASN A 191 10.92 -15.10 11.20
N ILE A 192 11.07 -13.89 11.75
CA ILE A 192 12.26 -13.07 11.55
C ILE A 192 13.53 -13.69 12.13
N ILE A 193 13.45 -14.67 13.05
CA ILE A 193 14.61 -15.35 13.63
C ILE A 193 14.81 -16.74 13.01
N PHE A 194 13.73 -17.53 12.93
CA PHE A 194 13.76 -18.93 12.50
C PHE A 194 12.61 -19.22 11.53
N GLY A 195 12.94 -19.90 10.43
CA GLY A 195 11.97 -20.30 9.40
C GLY A 195 11.85 -19.30 8.26
N LYS A 196 10.86 -19.51 7.39
CA LYS A 196 10.56 -18.61 6.27
C LYS A 196 9.76 -17.42 6.79
N ILE A 197 10.25 -16.21 6.52
CA ILE A 197 9.55 -14.96 6.82
C ILE A 197 8.24 -14.90 6.05
N TRP A 198 7.19 -14.45 6.73
CA TRP A 198 5.89 -14.18 6.12
C TRP A 198 5.21 -13.01 6.83
N VAL A 199 4.27 -12.37 6.13
CA VAL A 199 3.62 -11.14 6.57
C VAL A 199 2.14 -11.42 6.84
N GLU A 200 1.63 -10.86 7.93
CA GLU A 200 0.22 -10.80 8.28
C GLU A 200 -0.20 -9.33 8.42
N HIS A 201 -1.35 -8.97 7.84
CA HIS A 201 -2.00 -7.69 8.08
C HIS A 201 -3.27 -7.94 8.88
N ASN A 202 -3.52 -7.14 9.93
CA ASN A 202 -4.66 -7.39 10.79
C ASN A 202 -5.32 -6.10 11.30
N GLY A 203 -6.61 -6.21 11.62
CA GLY A 203 -7.40 -5.15 12.24
C GLY A 203 -8.51 -4.64 11.33
N VAL A 204 -9.19 -3.59 11.76
CA VAL A 204 -10.25 -2.94 10.99
C VAL A 204 -9.76 -1.57 10.57
N VAL A 205 -9.88 -1.27 9.28
CA VAL A 205 -9.61 0.05 8.71
C VAL A 205 -10.93 0.68 8.34
N ASP A 206 -11.16 1.89 8.86
CA ASP A 206 -12.27 2.72 8.41
C ASP A 206 -11.82 3.55 7.20
N VAL A 207 -12.62 3.53 6.14
CA VAL A 207 -12.52 4.45 4.99
C VAL A 207 -13.75 5.35 5.05
N LYS A 208 -13.58 6.67 5.13
CA LYS A 208 -14.68 7.61 5.34
C LYS A 208 -14.71 8.64 4.24
N ASN A 209 -15.89 8.93 3.70
CA ASN A 209 -16.10 10.13 2.91
C ASN A 209 -16.53 11.27 3.85
N LEU A 210 -15.73 12.32 3.92
CA LEU A 210 -15.94 13.44 4.83
C LEU A 210 -17.08 14.36 4.39
N GLU A 211 -17.45 14.33 3.12
CA GLU A 211 -18.47 15.23 2.57
C GLU A 211 -19.90 14.75 2.80
N ASN A 212 -20.12 13.44 2.77
CA ASN A 212 -21.46 12.86 2.89
C ASN A 212 -21.65 11.94 4.11
N GLY A 213 -20.57 11.61 4.82
CA GLY A 213 -20.59 10.75 6.02
C GLY A 213 -20.71 9.25 5.75
N ASP A 214 -20.75 8.81 4.48
CA ASP A 214 -20.68 7.40 4.12
C ASP A 214 -19.33 6.81 4.57
N PHE A 215 -19.31 5.55 4.97
CA PHE A 215 -18.10 4.90 5.49
C PHE A 215 -18.05 3.41 5.18
N ALA A 216 -16.85 2.88 5.03
CA ALA A 216 -16.59 1.47 4.90
C ALA A 216 -15.73 0.96 6.05
N LYS A 217 -15.95 -0.28 6.46
CA LYS A 217 -15.13 -1.00 7.44
C LYS A 217 -14.45 -2.17 6.73
N VAL A 218 -13.14 -2.10 6.56
CA VAL A 218 -12.32 -3.14 5.93
C VAL A 218 -11.65 -3.97 7.01
N ASN A 219 -12.06 -5.22 7.16
CA ASN A 219 -11.56 -6.18 8.13
C ASN A 219 -10.47 -7.08 7.53
N TRP A 220 -9.26 -6.94 8.07
CA TRP A 220 -8.09 -7.73 7.74
C TRP A 220 -8.02 -8.91 8.72
N LYS A 221 -8.40 -10.09 8.25
CA LYS A 221 -8.62 -11.25 9.12
C LYS A 221 -7.28 -11.85 9.56
N ARG A 222 -7.19 -12.19 10.85
CA ARG A 222 -6.03 -12.89 11.44
C ARG A 222 -6.03 -14.37 11.08
N THR A 223 -4.84 -14.97 11.19
CA THR A 223 -4.66 -16.40 10.94
C THR A 223 -5.38 -17.16 12.06
N GLY A 224 -6.45 -17.87 11.72
CA GLY A 224 -7.14 -18.79 12.63
C GLY A 224 -6.35 -20.10 12.80
N TRP A 225 -6.72 -20.92 13.80
CA TRP A 225 -6.03 -22.19 14.09
C TRP A 225 -5.98 -23.20 12.93
N PHE A 226 -6.91 -23.10 11.97
CA PHE A 226 -7.01 -24.02 10.83
C PHE A 226 -6.50 -23.45 9.50
N SER A 227 -6.16 -22.15 9.45
CA SER A 227 -5.61 -21.51 8.25
C SER A 227 -4.09 -21.40 8.34
N LYS A 228 -3.37 -21.67 7.25
CA LYS A 228 -1.90 -21.55 7.21
C LYS A 228 -1.40 -20.13 6.88
N LYS A 229 -2.26 -19.23 6.37
CA LYS A 229 -1.93 -17.83 6.04
C LYS A 229 -3.15 -16.91 6.11
N ALA A 230 -3.07 -15.82 6.87
CA ALA A 230 -4.03 -14.72 6.87
C ALA A 230 -3.91 -13.82 5.64
N THR A 231 -4.58 -14.22 4.57
CA THR A 231 -4.68 -13.41 3.35
C THR A 231 -6.06 -12.81 3.14
N GLU A 232 -7.04 -13.26 3.91
CA GLU A 232 -8.44 -12.91 3.75
C GLU A 232 -8.73 -11.48 4.21
N VAL A 233 -9.47 -10.76 3.38
CA VAL A 233 -9.97 -9.43 3.65
C VAL A 233 -11.45 -9.38 3.32
N SER A 234 -12.22 -8.73 4.17
CA SER A 234 -13.65 -8.52 3.95
C SER A 234 -14.00 -7.08 4.28
N GLY A 235 -14.94 -6.46 3.58
CA GLY A 235 -15.38 -5.11 3.88
C GLY A 235 -16.89 -4.97 3.79
N SER A 236 -17.41 -3.96 4.48
CA SER A 236 -18.80 -3.54 4.37
C SER A 236 -18.85 -2.04 4.17
N VAL A 237 -19.65 -1.58 3.21
CA VAL A 237 -19.85 -0.18 2.85
C VAL A 237 -21.22 0.27 3.31
N TYR A 238 -21.24 1.34 4.08
CA TYR A 238 -22.42 1.89 4.72
C TYR A 238 -22.70 3.30 4.23
N ASP A 239 -23.98 3.67 4.16
CA ASP A 239 -24.36 5.07 4.12
C ASP A 239 -24.20 5.74 5.49
N CYS A 240 -24.36 7.06 5.53
CA CYS A 240 -24.29 7.85 6.76
C CYS A 240 -25.35 7.47 7.83
N TYR A 241 -26.39 6.71 7.47
CA TYR A 241 -27.41 6.20 8.40
C TYR A 241 -27.06 4.81 8.95
N GLY A 242 -25.98 4.19 8.45
CA GLY A 242 -25.53 2.86 8.87
C GLY A 242 -26.17 1.72 8.09
N SER A 243 -26.87 1.99 6.97
CA SER A 243 -27.40 0.93 6.11
C SER A 243 -26.29 0.39 5.22
N GLU A 244 -26.15 -0.94 5.15
CA GLU A 244 -25.10 -1.60 4.37
C GLU A 244 -25.52 -1.79 2.90
N HIS A 245 -24.76 -1.22 1.96
CA HIS A 245 -25.06 -1.25 0.52
C HIS A 245 -24.18 -2.21 -0.28
N TYR A 246 -22.91 -2.33 0.11
CA TYR A 246 -21.94 -3.19 -0.59
C TYR A 246 -21.08 -3.97 0.38
N LYS A 247 -20.59 -5.12 -0.08
CA LYS A 247 -19.54 -5.89 0.58
C LYS A 247 -18.31 -5.99 -0.30
N LEU A 248 -17.16 -6.08 0.34
CA LEU A 248 -15.88 -6.41 -0.28
C LEU A 248 -15.50 -7.81 0.16
N GLU A 249 -15.16 -8.71 -0.76
CA GLU A 249 -14.79 -10.09 -0.42
C GLU A 249 -13.56 -10.52 -1.22
N GLY A 250 -12.54 -11.06 -0.55
CA GLY A 250 -11.38 -11.61 -1.24
C GLY A 250 -10.14 -11.75 -0.39
N THR A 251 -8.98 -11.57 -1.02
CA THR A 251 -7.67 -11.65 -0.38
C THR A 251 -6.77 -10.51 -0.80
N TRP A 252 -6.04 -9.93 0.14
CA TRP A 252 -5.18 -8.76 -0.12
C TRP A 252 -4.01 -9.05 -1.05
N ASN A 253 -3.70 -10.32 -1.34
CA ASN A 253 -2.61 -10.74 -2.21
C ASN A 253 -3.05 -11.28 -3.58
N LYS A 254 -4.35 -11.49 -3.83
CA LYS A 254 -4.83 -12.00 -5.13
C LYS A 254 -5.91 -11.12 -5.78
N GLY A 255 -6.81 -10.54 -5.00
CA GLY A 255 -7.92 -9.78 -5.54
C GLY A 255 -9.11 -9.70 -4.60
N VAL A 256 -10.00 -8.75 -4.89
CA VAL A 256 -11.23 -8.47 -4.16
C VAL A 256 -12.37 -8.26 -5.16
N ASP A 257 -13.56 -8.71 -4.77
CA ASP A 257 -14.83 -8.45 -5.46
C ASP A 257 -15.71 -7.50 -4.65
N ILE A 258 -16.54 -6.73 -5.34
CA ILE A 258 -17.60 -5.90 -4.76
C ILE A 258 -18.94 -6.59 -4.99
N VAL A 259 -19.65 -6.89 -3.91
CA VAL A 259 -20.98 -7.50 -3.92
C VAL A 259 -22.03 -6.44 -3.59
N ASN A 260 -23.02 -6.24 -4.46
CA ASN A 260 -24.16 -5.37 -4.21
C ASN A 260 -25.17 -6.08 -3.28
N ASN A 261 -25.41 -5.55 -2.09
CA ASN A 261 -26.28 -6.20 -1.11
C ASN A 261 -27.75 -6.26 -1.54
N ARG A 262 -28.19 -5.33 -2.40
CA ARG A 262 -29.59 -5.26 -2.85
C ARG A 262 -29.87 -6.24 -3.98
N THR A 263 -28.96 -6.33 -4.95
CA THR A 263 -29.16 -7.12 -6.17
C THR A 263 -28.48 -8.50 -6.11
N GLY A 264 -27.49 -8.68 -5.23
CA GLY A 264 -26.63 -9.86 -5.21
C GLY A 264 -25.60 -9.88 -6.35
N GLU A 265 -25.53 -8.82 -7.16
CA GLU A 265 -24.59 -8.69 -8.26
C GLU A 265 -23.15 -8.63 -7.72
N VAL A 266 -22.26 -9.37 -8.38
CA VAL A 266 -20.84 -9.42 -8.05
C VAL A 266 -20.06 -8.77 -9.18
N SER A 267 -19.26 -7.76 -8.85
CA SER A 267 -18.36 -7.09 -9.77
C SER A 267 -16.92 -7.24 -9.32
N GLU A 268 -16.01 -7.48 -10.25
CA GLU A 268 -14.59 -7.54 -9.94
C GLU A 268 -14.07 -6.15 -9.56
N ALA A 269 -13.54 -6.02 -8.34
CA ALA A 269 -12.91 -4.78 -7.91
C ALA A 269 -11.50 -4.73 -8.51
N TRP A 270 -10.67 -5.72 -8.16
CA TRP A 270 -9.30 -5.83 -8.65
C TRP A 270 -8.76 -7.27 -8.59
N ARG A 271 -7.72 -7.51 -9.38
CA ARG A 271 -6.87 -8.72 -9.35
C ARG A 271 -5.41 -8.32 -9.34
N VAL A 272 -4.59 -9.14 -8.70
CA VAL A 272 -3.15 -8.90 -8.67
C VAL A 272 -2.57 -8.92 -10.08
N TYR A 273 -1.79 -7.90 -10.42
CA TYR A 273 -1.06 -7.88 -11.68
C TYR A 273 -0.08 -9.06 -11.77
N PRO A 274 0.10 -9.64 -12.96
CA PRO A 274 1.08 -10.69 -13.14
C PRO A 274 2.48 -10.15 -12.82
N PHE A 275 3.21 -10.89 -12.00
CA PHE A 275 4.62 -10.60 -11.79
C PHE A 275 5.40 -10.93 -13.07
N PRO A 276 6.48 -10.18 -13.38
CA PRO A 276 7.36 -10.51 -14.49
C PRO A 276 7.79 -11.98 -14.40
N GLU A 277 7.69 -12.70 -15.52
CA GLU A 277 8.15 -14.08 -15.59
C GLU A 277 9.63 -14.16 -15.18
N LYS A 278 9.97 -15.17 -14.36
CA LYS A 278 11.37 -15.50 -14.11
C LYS A 278 11.99 -16.02 -15.41
N LYS A 279 12.49 -15.12 -16.26
CA LYS A 279 13.39 -15.51 -17.35
C LYS A 279 14.67 -16.02 -16.70
N ILE A 280 14.80 -17.34 -16.64
CA ILE A 280 16.05 -18.00 -16.25
C ILE A 280 17.09 -17.56 -17.30
N ALA A 281 18.10 -16.82 -16.85
CA ALA A 281 19.27 -16.50 -17.66
C ALA A 281 20.17 -17.73 -17.77
#